data_AF-A0A136N620-F1
#
_entry.id   AF-A0A136N620-F1
#
_cell.length_a   1.000
_cell.length_b   1.000
_cell.length_c   1.000
_cell.angle_alpha   90.00
_cell.angle_beta   90.00
_cell.angle_gamma   90.00
#
_symmetry.space_group_name_H-M   'P 1'
#
loop_
_entity.id
_entity.type
_entity.pdbx_description
1 polymer ?
#
loop_
_entity_poly.entity_id
_entity_poly.type
_entity_poly.pdbx_seq_one_letter_code
_entity_poly.pdbx_strand_id
1 'polypeptide(L)'
;MSRLKAILTLVRFPNLVFVVLTQLFTYYFIIYSVLSREAVSVRLPTFHFVLLCLSTFFIAAAGYIINDYFDISIDAINKPQKVTIEKVFKRRQVIIWHIVLNIIAMALAAIFR
;
A
#
# COMPACT_ATOMS: atom_id res chain seq x y z
N MET A 1 23.12 1.77 3.78
CA MET A 1 21.88 2.35 3.20
C MET A 1 21.23 3.22 4.26
N SER A 2 20.71 4.41 3.93
CA SER A 2 19.97 5.23 4.90
C SER A 2 18.70 4.50 5.34
N ARG A 3 18.29 4.65 6.60
CA ARG A 3 17.09 3.99 7.15
C ARG A 3 15.85 4.27 6.30
N LEU A 4 15.71 5.49 5.80
CA LEU A 4 14.61 5.90 4.92
C LEU A 4 14.56 5.09 3.62
N LYS A 5 15.70 4.94 2.93
CA LYS A 5 15.78 4.18 1.69
C LYS A 5 15.42 2.71 1.93
N ALA A 6 15.82 2.14 3.08
CA ALA A 6 15.45 0.78 3.45
C ALA A 6 13.93 0.61 3.66
N ILE A 7 13.27 1.59 4.29
CA ILE A 7 11.80 1.57 4.45
C ILE A 7 11.11 1.62 3.09
N LEU A 8 11.52 2.54 2.20
CA LEU A 8 10.92 2.67 0.86
C LEU A 8 11.11 1.42 0.01
N THR A 9 12.24 0.72 0.15
CA THR A 9 12.46 -0.57 -0.52
C THR A 9 11.58 -1.67 0.10
N LEU A 10 11.46 -1.72 1.42
CA LEU A 10 10.68 -2.74 2.14
C LEU A 10 9.19 -2.70 1.75
N VAL A 11 8.59 -1.51 1.69
CA VAL A 11 7.19 -1.35 1.29
C VAL A 11 6.98 -1.44 -0.22
N ARG A 12 8.04 -1.66 -1.01
CA ARG A 12 8.03 -1.63 -2.47
C ARG A 12 7.37 -0.36 -3.00
N PHE A 13 7.84 0.80 -2.52
CA PHE A 13 7.22 2.11 -2.77
C PHE A 13 6.84 2.38 -4.25
N PRO A 14 7.67 2.05 -5.27
CA PRO A 14 7.26 2.23 -6.66
C PRO A 14 5.96 1.51 -7.01
N ASN A 15 5.74 0.30 -6.50
CA ASN A 15 4.52 -0.47 -6.73
C ASN A 15 3.30 0.19 -6.08
N LEU A 16 3.48 0.76 -4.89
CA LEU A 16 2.40 1.47 -4.20
C LEU A 16 1.97 2.73 -4.95
N VAL A 17 2.91 3.44 -5.58
CA VAL A 17 2.59 4.57 -6.46
C VAL A 17 1.72 4.10 -7.63
N PHE A 18 2.07 2.97 -8.26
CA PHE A 18 1.24 2.40 -9.32
C PHE A 18 -0.17 2.03 -8.85
N VAL A 19 -0.34 1.49 -7.64
CA VAL A 19 -1.66 1.21 -7.07
C VAL A 19 -2.51 2.48 -6.96
N VAL A 20 -1.94 3.58 -6.47
CA VAL A 20 -2.67 4.86 -6.36
C VAL A 20 -2.97 5.45 -7.75
N LEU A 21 -2.02 5.37 -8.68
CA LEU A 21 -2.21 5.85 -10.05
C LEU A 21 -3.31 5.07 -10.79
N THR A 22 -3.35 3.75 -10.65
CA THR A 22 -4.41 2.93 -11.27
C THR A 22 -5.77 3.28 -10.67
N GLN A 23 -5.87 3.43 -9.34
CA GLN A 23 -7.11 3.91 -8.72
C GLN A 23 -7.54 5.28 -9.24
N LEU A 24 -6.61 6.23 -9.39
CA LEU A 24 -6.88 7.56 -9.96
C LEU A 24 -7.39 7.47 -11.39
N PHE A 25 -6.70 6.72 -12.25
CA PHE A 25 -7.06 6.58 -13.66
C PHE A 25 -8.40 5.85 -13.83
N THR A 26 -8.62 4.77 -13.09
CA THR A 26 -9.90 4.06 -13.09
C THR A 26 -11.02 4.98 -12.62
N TYR A 27 -10.82 5.77 -11.56
CA TYR A 27 -11.85 6.67 -11.08
C TYR A 27 -12.18 7.78 -12.07
N TYR A 28 -11.19 8.52 -12.57
CA TYR A 28 -11.44 9.69 -13.42
C TYR A 28 -11.74 9.34 -14.88
N PHE A 29 -11.08 8.34 -15.45
CA PHE A 29 -11.26 8.02 -16.87
C PHE A 29 -12.36 6.99 -17.14
N ILE A 30 -12.65 6.11 -16.17
CA ILE A 30 -13.67 5.07 -16.33
C ILE A 30 -14.92 5.44 -15.55
N ILE A 31 -14.83 5.48 -14.22
CA ILE A 31 -16.01 5.62 -13.34
C ILE A 31 -16.70 6.98 -13.56
N TYR A 32 -15.96 8.08 -13.46
CA TYR A 32 -16.50 9.43 -13.63
C TYR A 32 -17.13 9.65 -15.02
N SER A 33 -16.50 9.11 -16.07
CA SER A 33 -17.00 9.16 -17.45
C SER A 33 -18.34 8.44 -17.59
N VAL A 34 -18.46 7.24 -17.03
CA VAL A 34 -19.70 6.44 -17.07
C VAL A 34 -20.82 7.12 -16.27
N LEU A 35 -20.55 7.54 -15.03
CA LEU A 35 -21.56 8.19 -14.17
C LEU A 35 -22.10 9.48 -14.79
N SER A 36 -21.23 10.24 -15.49
CA SER A 36 -21.63 11.48 -16.16
C SER A 36 -22.55 11.23 -17.36
N ARG A 37 -22.45 10.06 -18.02
CA ARG A 37 -23.31 9.68 -19.16
C ARG A 37 -24.69 9.19 -18.72
N GLU A 38 -24.75 8.44 -17.62
CA GLU A 38 -25.98 7.83 -17.10
C GLU A 38 -26.84 8.81 -16.27
N ALA A 39 -26.48 10.10 -16.21
CA ALA A 39 -27.13 11.11 -15.35
C ALA A 39 -27.23 10.70 -13.86
N VAL A 40 -26.33 9.82 -13.40
CA VAL A 40 -26.29 9.36 -12.01
C VAL A 40 -25.64 10.45 -11.16
N SER A 41 -26.41 11.01 -10.23
CA SER A 41 -25.95 12.08 -9.32
C SER A 41 -25.10 11.57 -8.15
N VAL A 42 -25.07 10.25 -7.93
CA VAL A 42 -24.31 9.63 -6.83
C VAL A 42 -22.84 9.57 -7.20
N ARG A 43 -22.07 10.58 -6.77
CA ARG A 43 -20.62 10.65 -6.95
C ARG A 43 -19.92 10.39 -5.64
N LEU A 44 -18.77 9.70 -5.69
CA LEU A 44 -17.93 9.56 -4.52
C LEU A 44 -17.31 10.94 -4.20
N PRO A 45 -17.56 11.51 -3.01
CA PRO A 45 -16.94 12.77 -2.63
C PRO A 45 -15.41 12.64 -2.69
N THR A 46 -14.72 13.69 -3.16
CA THR A 46 -13.26 13.70 -3.30
C THR A 46 -12.55 13.29 -2.00
N PHE A 47 -13.11 13.70 -0.85
CA PHE A 47 -12.61 13.31 0.46
C PHE A 47 -12.64 11.79 0.67
N HIS A 48 -13.78 11.13 0.41
CA HIS A 48 -13.89 9.67 0.51
C HIS A 48 -12.99 8.96 -0.50
N PHE A 49 -12.84 9.49 -1.70
CA PHE A 49 -11.90 8.92 -2.67
C PHE A 49 -10.44 8.99 -2.19
N VAL A 50 -10.03 10.10 -1.58
CA VAL A 50 -8.67 10.23 -1.00
C VAL A 50 -8.47 9.24 0.15
N LEU A 51 -9.45 9.10 1.04
CA LEU A 51 -9.41 8.09 2.10
C LEU A 51 -9.29 6.67 1.53
N LEU A 52 -9.83 6.42 0.33
CA LEU A 52 -9.87 5.09 -0.29
C LEU A 52 -8.49 4.75 -0.78
N CYS A 53 -7.89 5.67 -1.54
CA CYS A 53 -6.52 5.55 -2.00
C CYS A 53 -5.54 5.38 -0.83
N LEU A 54 -5.71 6.15 0.25
CA LEU A 54 -4.87 6.00 1.44
C LEU A 54 -5.05 4.64 2.12
N SER A 55 -6.29 4.20 2.33
CA SER A 55 -6.56 2.88 2.93
C SER A 55 -5.94 1.76 2.09
N THR A 56 -6.17 1.75 0.77
CA THR A 56 -5.57 0.77 -0.14
C THR A 56 -4.05 0.82 -0.13
N PHE A 57 -3.45 2.02 -0.12
CA PHE A 57 -2.00 2.20 -0.04
C PHE A 57 -1.43 1.54 1.24
N PHE A 58 -2.05 1.77 2.39
CA PHE A 58 -1.58 1.20 3.66
C PHE A 58 -1.76 -0.32 3.73
N ILE A 59 -2.88 -0.87 3.24
CA ILE A 59 -3.08 -2.33 3.17
C ILE A 59 -2.04 -2.97 2.25
N ALA A 60 -1.82 -2.40 1.06
CA ALA A 60 -0.83 -2.92 0.12
C ALA A 60 0.60 -2.85 0.70
N ALA A 61 0.95 -1.75 1.37
CA ALA A 61 2.23 -1.62 2.05
C ALA A 61 2.40 -2.69 3.15
N ALA A 62 1.37 -2.92 3.96
CA ALA A 62 1.36 -3.95 4.98
C ALA A 62 1.52 -5.36 4.38
N GLY A 63 0.86 -5.61 3.24
CA GLY A 63 0.99 -6.84 2.45
C GLY A 63 2.41 -7.09 1.96
N TYR A 64 3.08 -6.06 1.43
CA TYR A 64 4.48 -6.20 1.02
C TYR A 64 5.43 -6.44 2.18
N ILE A 65 5.22 -5.79 3.33
CA ILE A 65 6.02 -6.00 4.54
C ILE A 65 5.93 -7.45 5.03
N ILE A 66 4.72 -8.02 5.11
CA ILE A 66 4.56 -9.40 5.60
C ILE A 66 4.98 -10.43 4.55
N ASN A 67 4.82 -10.12 3.26
CA ASN A 67 5.33 -10.97 2.19
C ASN A 67 6.85 -11.07 2.25
N ASP A 68 7.56 -9.93 2.38
CA ASP A 68 9.02 -9.92 2.54
C ASP A 68 9.47 -10.62 3.84
N TYR A 69 8.63 -10.68 4.88
CA TYR A 69 8.91 -11.44 6.11
C TYR A 69 8.92 -12.96 5.89
N PHE A 70 7.93 -13.48 5.16
CA PHE A 70 7.84 -14.93 4.89
C PHE A 70 8.81 -15.38 3.80
N ASP A 71 9.12 -14.50 2.86
CA ASP A 71 10.04 -14.79 1.76
C ASP A 71 11.53 -14.71 2.16
N ILE A 72 11.87 -14.41 3.43
CA ILE A 72 13.26 -14.28 3.92
C ILE A 72 14.15 -15.46 3.49
N SER A 73 13.70 -16.70 3.70
CA SER A 73 14.50 -17.89 3.38
C SER A 73 14.69 -18.07 1.87
N ILE A 74 13.68 -17.69 1.08
CA ILE A 74 13.68 -17.80 -0.38
C ILE A 74 14.56 -16.70 -0.99
N ASP A 75 14.42 -15.46 -0.50
CA ASP A 75 15.20 -14.31 -0.94
C ASP A 75 16.68 -14.45 -0.53
N ALA A 76 17.01 -15.14 0.56
CA ALA A 76 18.39 -15.47 0.92
C ALA A 76 19.10 -16.31 -0.15
N ILE A 77 18.37 -17.20 -0.82
CA ILE A 77 18.88 -18.06 -1.90
C ILE A 77 18.85 -17.32 -3.24
N ASN A 78 17.72 -16.73 -3.59
CA ASN A 78 17.49 -16.14 -4.92
C ASN A 78 18.10 -14.74 -5.09
N LYS A 79 18.25 -13.99 -4.00
CA LYS A 79 18.69 -12.58 -4.00
C LYS A 79 19.65 -12.31 -2.84
N PRO A 80 20.84 -12.93 -2.83
CA PRO A 80 21.81 -12.80 -1.72
C PRO A 80 22.24 -11.35 -1.44
N GLN A 81 22.11 -10.45 -2.42
CA GLN A 81 22.44 -9.03 -2.26
C GLN A 81 21.35 -8.22 -1.52
N LYS A 82 20.11 -8.72 -1.52
CA LYS A 82 18.93 -8.10 -0.86
C LYS A 82 18.90 -8.37 0.65
N VAL A 83 19.64 -9.37 1.13
CA VAL A 83 19.78 -9.79 2.55
C VAL A 83 20.35 -8.67 3.44
N THR A 84 20.81 -7.56 2.87
CA THR A 84 21.22 -6.37 3.60
C THR A 84 20.07 -5.67 4.35
N ILE A 85 18.81 -5.85 3.95
CA ILE A 85 17.65 -5.24 4.63
C ILE A 85 17.36 -5.93 5.97
N GLU A 86 17.62 -7.23 6.09
CA GLU A 86 17.45 -8.00 7.34
C GLU A 86 18.40 -7.55 8.45
N LYS A 87 19.57 -6.99 8.08
CA LYS A 87 20.48 -6.37 9.06
C LYS A 87 19.91 -5.07 9.65
N VAL A 88 18.91 -4.46 8.99
CA VAL A 88 18.35 -3.16 9.38
C VAL A 88 17.11 -3.30 10.26
N PHE A 89 16.26 -4.30 10.02
CA PHE A 89 14.98 -4.47 10.74
C PHE A 89 14.89 -5.82 11.45
N LYS A 90 14.55 -5.79 12.74
CA LYS A 90 14.27 -7.01 13.51
C LYS A 90 12.92 -7.61 13.08
N ARG A 91 12.81 -8.94 13.07
CA ARG A 91 11.57 -9.69 12.80
C ARG A 91 10.34 -9.14 13.54
N ARG A 92 10.49 -8.86 14.85
CA ARG A 92 9.43 -8.27 15.67
C ARG A 92 8.97 -6.90 15.16
N GLN A 93 9.88 -6.06 14.66
CA GLN A 93 9.52 -4.74 14.14
C GLN A 93 8.71 -4.86 12.85
N VAL A 94 9.07 -5.79 11.96
CA VAL A 94 8.37 -6.04 10.70
C VAL A 94 6.91 -6.45 10.96
N ILE A 95 6.68 -7.38 11.90
CA ILE A 95 5.33 -7.80 12.31
C ILE A 95 4.55 -6.63 12.92
N ILE A 96 5.17 -5.83 13.80
CA ILE A 96 4.53 -4.65 14.38
C ILE A 96 4.11 -3.66 13.29
N TRP A 97 4.99 -3.37 12.32
CA TRP A 97 4.67 -2.48 11.22
C TRP A 97 3.53 -3.00 10.35
N HIS A 98 3.49 -4.29 10.04
CA HIS A 98 2.37 -4.91 9.35
C HIS A 98 1.04 -4.70 10.09
N ILE A 99 1.02 -4.92 11.41
CA ILE A 99 -0.18 -4.74 12.23
C ILE A 99 -0.59 -3.27 12.26
N VAL A 100 0.34 -2.36 12.53
CA VAL A 100 0.07 -0.92 12.61
C VAL A 100 -0.50 -0.37 11.29
N LEU A 101 0.08 -0.76 10.15
CA LEU A 101 -0.41 -0.31 8.84
C LEU A 101 -1.82 -0.83 8.53
N ASN A 102 -2.14 -2.09 8.89
CA ASN A 102 -3.49 -2.62 8.75
C ASN A 102 -4.49 -1.90 9.66
N ILE A 103 -4.12 -1.58 10.90
CA ILE A 103 -4.98 -0.80 11.82
C ILE A 103 -5.26 0.59 11.23
N ILE A 104 -4.23 1.28 10.72
CA ILE A 104 -4.39 2.58 10.07
C ILE A 104 -5.34 2.46 8.87
N ALA A 105 -5.14 1.46 8.01
CA ALA A 105 -5.99 1.28 6.85
C ALA A 105 -7.45 1.00 7.22
N MET A 106 -7.68 0.16 8.22
CA MET A 106 -9.02 -0.16 8.73
C MET A 106 -9.67 1.08 9.36
N ALA A 107 -8.91 1.88 10.11
CA ALA A 107 -9.41 3.14 10.67
C ALA A 107 -9.82 4.13 9.57
N LEU A 108 -9.00 4.28 8.52
CA LEU A 108 -9.35 5.11 7.37
C LEU A 108 -10.58 4.58 6.63
N ALA A 109 -10.68 3.26 6.45
CA ALA A 109 -11.84 2.61 5.85
C ALA A 109 -13.12 2.78 6.69
N ALA A 110 -13.00 2.87 8.02
CA ALA A 110 -14.15 3.07 8.90
C ALA A 110 -14.71 4.51 8.84
N ILE A 111 -13.94 5.49 8.37
CA ILE A 111 -14.38 6.89 8.20
C ILE A 111 -15.38 7.03 7.05
N PHE A 112 -15.47 6.04 6.15
CA PHE A 112 -16.39 6.02 4.99
C PHE A 112 -17.89 5.98 5.33
N ARG A 113 -18.23 5.98 6.62
CA ARG A 113 -19.61 5.88 7.09
C ARG A 113 -20.46 7.09 6.74
#